data_AF-A0A2K4ZK80-F1
#
_entry.id   AF-A0A2K4ZK80-F1
#
_cell.length_a   1.000
_cell.length_b   1.000
_cell.length_c   1.000
_cell.angle_alpha   90.00
_cell.angle_beta   90.00
_cell.angle_gamma   90.00
#
_symmetry.space_group_name_H-M   'P 1'
#
loop_
_entity.id
_entity.type
_entity.pdbx_description
1 polymer ?
#
loop_
_entity_poly.entity_id
_entity_poly.type
_entity_poly.pdbx_seq_one_letter_code
_entity_poly.pdbx_strand_id
1 'polypeptide(L)'
;MSKKETQNTGDKPEKIVTKYDLKVQRRKEEKEKARRDERVGRIIGIALLAVLVCFVASFPIRNYLTINGSYIKVSGENVSKVEFDYHYQVASSDYINQYGAYLSYFGLDLSRDVRTQMYSDTLTWGDFFDELAVDNIAREKALLNAAKEEGFAHDVTAEYDEYREQLKEAASEADTTVKEYVKQLYGPYATEGRVKSYIQTGMYLNAYTELLGERMTPAMEEIQEHYDNNKADYDSVDYYLASVDAELPTEPTELADPVEETEGTEGESEGEEGTEEAYQPSEAEIEAAMKLAKAEADKLEKTIQADGELNTNRKRSAVTSVLKDWLFDEERKAGDTTVVEDSTLRRYYVVQFEKRYLDETPSSDIRVVVTAGDNAQAILDEWKNGDATEESFTALCEKYNDPSVFSAEGGLLEGVMPSGVPEELGDWISEGGRTAGDTAVISPATEDNTYVVYYAGNNDPEWVLSIRNTLLSQKLSEYMETTVGEINVEDPKENLRYLKVRAEAEAAAESEAQNDGSEEGESGASSAESSEDGSEESGEGSEAGTESSGES
;
A
#
# COMPACT_ATOMS: atom_id res chain seq x y z
N MET A 1 60.35 -97.66 17.29
CA MET A 1 59.21 -98.57 17.56
C MET A 1 58.20 -97.84 18.43
N SER A 2 56.93 -98.26 18.46
CA SER A 2 55.90 -97.62 19.30
C SER A 2 55.97 -98.08 20.76
N LYS A 3 55.88 -97.15 21.71
CA LYS A 3 55.20 -97.38 23.00
C LYS A 3 54.71 -96.07 23.62
N LYS A 4 53.65 -96.21 24.43
CA LYS A 4 52.88 -95.13 25.07
C LYS A 4 53.71 -94.29 26.05
N GLU A 5 53.38 -93.02 26.15
CA GLU A 5 53.39 -92.28 27.42
C GLU A 5 51.97 -91.76 27.71
N THR A 6 51.63 -91.64 29.00
CA THR A 6 50.27 -91.34 29.48
C THR A 6 50.15 -89.92 30.03
N GLN A 7 48.97 -89.32 29.89
CA GLN A 7 48.71 -87.93 30.26
C GLN A 7 48.50 -87.68 31.76
N ASN A 8 49.09 -86.57 32.21
CA ASN A 8 48.50 -85.53 33.05
C ASN A 8 47.92 -85.88 34.45
N THR A 9 48.70 -85.56 35.48
CA THR A 9 48.36 -84.50 36.49
C THR A 9 49.68 -83.99 37.08
N GLY A 10 49.83 -82.72 37.48
CA GLY A 10 48.83 -81.65 37.41
C GLY A 10 49.13 -80.51 38.39
N ASP A 11 50.40 -80.11 38.56
CA ASP A 11 50.77 -79.10 39.56
C ASP A 11 51.94 -78.23 39.09
N LYS A 12 51.96 -76.95 39.48
CA LYS A 12 53.06 -75.99 39.23
C LYS A 12 53.35 -75.24 40.53
N PRO A 13 54.61 -75.20 41.01
CA PRO A 13 54.93 -74.53 42.26
C PRO A 13 54.62 -73.04 42.17
N GLU A 14 53.94 -72.51 43.20
CA GLU A 14 53.58 -71.09 43.27
C GLU A 14 54.82 -70.20 43.21
N LYS A 15 54.80 -69.22 42.31
CA LYS A 15 55.86 -68.24 42.19
C LYS A 15 55.70 -67.20 43.30
N ILE A 16 56.32 -67.45 44.45
CA ILE A 16 56.27 -66.58 45.64
C ILE A 16 56.68 -65.14 45.27
N VAL A 17 55.70 -64.26 45.08
CA VAL A 17 55.93 -62.85 44.75
C VAL A 17 56.26 -62.12 46.04
N THR A 18 57.45 -61.52 46.15
CA THR A 18 57.84 -60.87 47.40
C THR A 18 57.05 -59.58 47.60
N LYS A 19 56.93 -59.13 48.86
CA LYS A 19 56.38 -57.80 49.19
C LYS A 19 57.16 -56.64 48.54
N TYR A 20 58.38 -56.88 48.05
CA TYR A 20 59.14 -55.90 47.27
C TYR A 20 58.67 -55.88 45.81
N ASP A 21 58.54 -57.05 45.17
CA ASP A 21 58.13 -57.17 43.76
C ASP A 21 56.73 -56.59 43.52
N LEU A 22 55.75 -56.90 44.39
CA LEU A 22 54.41 -56.28 44.35
C LEU A 22 54.48 -54.74 44.48
N LYS A 23 55.41 -54.23 45.29
CA LYS A 23 55.64 -52.79 45.51
C LYS A 23 56.51 -52.14 44.42
N VAL A 24 57.03 -52.92 43.47
CA VAL A 24 57.68 -52.45 42.24
C VAL A 24 56.73 -52.56 41.04
N GLN A 25 55.93 -53.62 40.95
CA GLN A 25 54.84 -53.76 39.97
C GLN A 25 53.81 -52.65 40.15
N ARG A 26 53.27 -52.46 41.36
CA ARG A 26 52.32 -51.36 41.63
C ARG A 26 52.90 -49.98 41.28
N ARG A 27 54.19 -49.73 41.56
CA ARG A 27 54.87 -48.48 41.17
C ARG A 27 55.21 -48.36 39.67
N LYS A 28 55.20 -49.46 38.91
CA LYS A 28 55.19 -49.42 37.44
C LYS A 28 53.78 -49.12 36.93
N GLU A 29 52.77 -49.82 37.43
CA GLU A 29 51.37 -49.63 37.07
C GLU A 29 50.89 -48.21 37.37
N GLU A 30 51.22 -47.64 38.54
CA GLU A 30 50.98 -46.24 38.90
C GLU A 30 51.65 -45.29 37.89
N LYS A 31 52.89 -45.56 37.46
CA LYS A 31 53.60 -44.77 36.44
C LYS A 31 53.07 -44.96 35.01
N GLU A 32 52.46 -46.10 34.70
CA GLU A 32 51.84 -46.34 33.38
C GLU A 32 50.38 -45.91 33.32
N LYS A 33 49.71 -45.80 34.46
CA LYS A 33 48.45 -45.10 34.61
C LYS A 33 48.69 -43.60 34.52
N ALA A 34 49.62 -43.03 35.30
CA ALA A 34 50.00 -41.62 35.20
C ALA A 34 50.41 -41.21 33.77
N ARG A 35 51.26 -41.97 33.07
CA ARG A 35 51.63 -41.70 31.65
C ARG A 35 50.52 -41.98 30.62
N ARG A 36 49.37 -42.49 31.04
CA ARG A 36 48.13 -42.58 30.24
C ARG A 36 47.23 -41.40 30.57
N ASP A 37 46.96 -41.17 31.85
CA ASP A 37 46.12 -40.07 32.36
C ASP A 37 46.69 -38.70 31.93
N GLU A 38 48.01 -38.50 31.98
CA GLU A 38 48.73 -37.32 31.44
C GLU A 38 48.54 -37.18 29.93
N ARG A 39 48.56 -38.29 29.18
CA ARG A 39 48.40 -38.29 27.72
C ARG A 39 46.96 -37.98 27.31
N VAL A 40 45.99 -38.56 28.02
CA VAL A 40 44.55 -38.33 27.83
C VAL A 40 44.22 -36.89 28.22
N GLY A 41 44.69 -36.40 29.37
CA GLY A 41 44.53 -35.01 29.79
C GLY A 41 45.13 -34.01 28.79
N ARG A 42 46.30 -34.31 28.21
CA ARG A 42 46.88 -33.47 27.14
C ARG A 42 46.08 -33.52 25.84
N ILE A 43 45.52 -34.68 25.46
CA ILE A 43 44.66 -34.80 24.26
C ILE A 43 43.35 -34.04 24.47
N ILE A 44 42.69 -34.18 25.62
CA ILE A 44 41.47 -33.44 25.98
C ILE A 44 41.76 -31.93 26.03
N GLY A 45 42.88 -31.52 26.64
CA GLY A 45 43.31 -30.11 26.67
C GLY A 45 43.51 -29.54 25.27
N ILE A 46 44.18 -30.26 24.37
CA ILE A 46 44.36 -29.85 22.96
C ILE A 46 43.01 -29.80 22.22
N ALA A 47 42.12 -30.76 22.44
CA ALA A 47 40.80 -30.79 21.81
C ALA A 47 39.92 -29.60 22.26
N LEU A 48 39.90 -29.29 23.56
CA LEU A 48 39.17 -28.12 24.08
C LEU A 48 39.77 -26.80 23.56
N LEU A 49 41.09 -26.70 23.46
CA LEU A 49 41.77 -25.51 22.92
C LEU A 49 41.49 -25.37 21.41
N ALA A 50 41.45 -26.46 20.66
CA ALA A 50 41.05 -26.47 19.25
C ALA A 50 39.58 -26.04 19.06
N VAL A 51 38.65 -26.55 19.87
CA VAL A 51 37.23 -26.13 19.85
C VAL A 51 37.11 -24.64 20.19
N LEU A 52 37.84 -24.14 21.19
CA LEU A 52 37.87 -22.71 21.54
C LEU A 52 38.41 -21.86 20.39
N VAL A 53 39.49 -22.28 19.74
CA VAL A 53 40.08 -21.57 18.57
C VAL A 53 39.12 -21.59 17.39
N CYS A 54 38.46 -22.72 17.10
CA CYS A 54 37.43 -22.79 16.06
C CYS A 54 36.23 -21.89 16.38
N PHE A 55 35.79 -21.82 17.64
CA PHE A 55 34.70 -20.94 18.07
C PHE A 55 35.08 -19.46 17.92
N VAL A 56 36.26 -19.05 18.40
CA VAL A 56 36.76 -17.67 18.28
C VAL A 56 37.03 -17.29 16.81
N ALA A 57 37.57 -18.20 15.99
CA ALA A 57 37.73 -17.98 14.55
C ALA A 57 36.40 -17.98 13.80
N SER A 58 35.36 -18.64 14.32
CA SER A 58 34.02 -18.62 13.71
C SER A 58 33.36 -17.24 13.79
N PHE A 59 33.71 -16.38 14.76
CA PHE A 59 33.14 -15.02 14.84
C PHE A 59 33.48 -14.15 13.62
N PRO A 60 34.76 -13.90 13.25
CA PRO A 60 35.07 -13.13 12.05
C PRO A 60 34.63 -13.83 10.76
N ILE A 61 34.65 -15.18 10.70
CA ILE A 61 34.17 -15.92 9.53
C ILE A 61 32.64 -15.79 9.37
N ARG A 62 31.86 -15.91 10.45
CA ARG A 62 30.40 -15.70 10.43
C ARG A 62 30.07 -14.27 10.04
N ASN A 63 30.70 -13.28 10.69
CA ASN A 63 30.50 -11.87 10.36
C ASN A 63 30.87 -11.57 8.89
N TYR A 64 31.94 -12.16 8.37
CA TYR A 64 32.30 -12.05 6.95
C TYR A 64 31.27 -12.71 6.02
N LEU A 65 30.74 -13.89 6.38
CA LEU A 65 29.72 -14.60 5.60
C LEU A 65 28.33 -13.96 5.69
N THR A 66 27.98 -13.29 6.78
CA THR A 66 26.75 -12.47 6.88
C THR A 66 26.85 -11.23 5.98
N ILE A 67 28.04 -10.61 5.88
CA ILE A 67 28.23 -9.39 5.07
C ILE A 67 28.47 -9.70 3.58
N ASN A 68 29.17 -10.78 3.24
CA ASN A 68 29.65 -11.06 1.86
C ASN A 68 29.15 -12.39 1.28
N GLY A 69 28.33 -13.15 2.01
CA GLY A 69 27.65 -14.33 1.47
C GLY A 69 26.28 -13.96 0.92
N SER A 70 25.81 -14.68 -0.10
CA SER A 70 24.40 -14.67 -0.48
C SER A 70 23.56 -15.00 0.75
N TYR A 71 22.61 -14.13 1.09
CA TYR A 71 21.52 -14.36 2.03
C TYR A 71 20.47 -15.24 1.34
N ILE A 72 19.95 -14.73 0.21
CA ILE A 72 19.07 -15.37 -0.78
C ILE A 72 19.64 -15.12 -2.20
N LYS A 73 18.94 -15.57 -3.25
CA LYS A 73 18.99 -14.97 -4.59
C LYS A 73 17.61 -14.50 -5.03
N VAL A 74 17.57 -13.51 -5.90
CA VAL A 74 16.36 -13.00 -6.58
C VAL A 74 16.66 -12.91 -8.08
N SER A 75 15.81 -13.53 -8.91
CA SER A 75 15.96 -13.69 -10.36
C SER A 75 17.37 -14.17 -10.79
N GLY A 76 17.92 -15.10 -10.01
CA GLY A 76 19.26 -15.69 -10.22
C GLY A 76 20.44 -14.85 -9.70
N GLU A 77 20.22 -13.57 -9.37
CA GLU A 77 21.25 -12.69 -8.79
C GLU A 77 21.37 -12.86 -7.27
N ASN A 78 22.60 -12.95 -6.78
CA ASN A 78 22.87 -13.06 -5.34
C ASN A 78 22.47 -11.78 -4.61
N VAL A 79 21.88 -11.91 -3.42
CA VAL A 79 21.53 -10.81 -2.52
C VAL A 79 22.34 -10.94 -1.23
N SER A 80 23.01 -9.88 -0.77
CA SER A 80 23.68 -9.89 0.55
C SER A 80 22.69 -9.61 1.70
N LYS A 81 23.04 -9.90 2.96
CA LYS A 81 22.15 -9.51 4.08
C LYS A 81 22.10 -7.98 4.28
N VAL A 82 23.16 -7.25 3.89
CA VAL A 82 23.18 -5.77 3.96
C VAL A 82 22.20 -5.17 2.95
N GLU A 83 22.18 -5.71 1.74
CA GLU A 83 21.27 -5.36 0.64
C GLU A 83 19.82 -5.67 0.98
N PHE A 84 19.57 -6.84 1.56
CA PHE A 84 18.24 -7.21 2.04
C PHE A 84 17.77 -6.32 3.21
N ASP A 85 18.64 -6.05 4.20
CA ASP A 85 18.29 -5.19 5.34
C ASP A 85 18.07 -3.73 4.90
N TYR A 86 18.78 -3.25 3.88
CA TYR A 86 18.56 -1.95 3.24
C TYR A 86 17.16 -1.91 2.59
N HIS A 87 16.87 -2.81 1.65
CA HIS A 87 15.58 -2.83 0.93
C HIS A 87 14.40 -3.09 1.85
N TYR A 88 14.55 -3.97 2.85
CA TYR A 88 13.55 -4.19 3.89
C TYR A 88 13.25 -2.91 4.68
N GLN A 89 14.30 -2.20 5.15
CA GLN A 89 14.09 -1.06 6.03
C GLN A 89 13.58 0.16 5.27
N VAL A 90 13.98 0.37 4.01
CA VAL A 90 13.34 1.35 3.12
C VAL A 90 11.86 1.00 2.94
N ALA A 91 11.55 -0.17 2.38
CA ALA A 91 10.19 -0.60 2.08
C ALA A 91 9.22 -0.55 3.28
N SER A 92 9.68 -0.98 4.46
CA SER A 92 8.86 -0.94 5.68
C SER A 92 8.74 0.46 6.29
N SER A 93 9.76 1.32 6.16
CA SER A 93 9.64 2.71 6.64
C SER A 93 8.68 3.51 5.76
N ASP A 94 8.82 3.40 4.44
CA ASP A 94 7.99 4.14 3.48
C ASP A 94 6.51 3.73 3.60
N TYR A 95 6.23 2.43 3.66
CA TYR A 95 4.87 1.91 3.82
C TYR A 95 4.24 2.29 5.17
N ILE A 96 5.02 2.28 6.26
CA ILE A 96 4.53 2.72 7.58
C ILE A 96 4.32 4.24 7.64
N ASN A 97 5.17 5.04 6.98
CA ASN A 97 4.99 6.49 6.89
C ASN A 97 3.76 6.85 6.05
N GLN A 98 3.55 6.18 4.92
CA GLN A 98 2.45 6.45 3.99
C GLN A 98 1.09 5.96 4.52
N TYR A 99 1.05 4.80 5.20
CA TYR A 99 -0.20 4.14 5.58
C TYR A 99 -0.41 3.96 7.10
N GLY A 100 0.55 4.31 7.97
CA GLY A 100 0.53 3.94 9.41
C GLY A 100 -0.74 4.32 10.18
N ALA A 101 -1.37 5.45 9.85
CA ALA A 101 -2.66 5.85 10.42
C ALA A 101 -3.81 4.89 10.04
N TYR A 102 -3.78 4.34 8.82
CA TYR A 102 -4.71 3.32 8.34
C TYR A 102 -4.36 1.93 8.93
N LEU A 103 -3.08 1.54 8.93
CA LEU A 103 -2.61 0.25 9.46
C LEU A 103 -2.95 0.05 10.96
N SER A 104 -3.07 1.15 11.71
CA SER A 104 -3.54 1.13 13.11
C SER A 104 -4.95 0.53 13.26
N TYR A 105 -5.85 0.72 12.28
CA TYR A 105 -7.18 0.08 12.28
C TYR A 105 -7.12 -1.43 12.00
N PHE A 106 -6.06 -1.91 11.34
CA PHE A 106 -5.75 -3.32 11.14
C PHE A 106 -4.95 -3.92 12.31
N GLY A 107 -4.87 -3.21 13.44
CA GLY A 107 -4.24 -3.69 14.67
C GLY A 107 -2.72 -3.62 14.69
N LEU A 108 -2.07 -2.89 13.76
CA LEU A 108 -0.63 -2.66 13.81
C LEU A 108 -0.27 -1.71 14.96
N ASP A 109 0.38 -2.24 16.00
CA ASP A 109 0.86 -1.47 17.15
C ASP A 109 2.34 -1.09 16.95
N LEU A 110 2.59 0.16 16.51
CA LEU A 110 3.93 0.69 16.29
C LEU A 110 4.78 0.85 17.58
N SER A 111 4.20 0.64 18.77
CA SER A 111 4.97 0.57 20.04
C SER A 111 5.63 -0.80 20.28
N ARG A 112 5.33 -1.79 19.44
CA ARG A 112 5.82 -3.18 19.52
C ARG A 112 6.62 -3.56 18.28
N ASP A 113 7.33 -4.69 18.36
CA ASP A 113 8.08 -5.23 17.21
C ASP A 113 7.13 -5.64 16.09
N VAL A 114 7.00 -4.76 15.09
CA VAL A 114 6.22 -4.93 13.85
C VAL A 114 6.46 -6.28 13.20
N ARG A 115 7.70 -6.81 13.20
CA ARG A 115 8.02 -8.08 12.53
C ARG A 115 7.26 -9.28 13.10
N THR A 116 6.84 -9.18 14.37
CA THR A 116 6.16 -10.23 15.12
C THR A 116 4.62 -10.14 15.09
N GLN A 117 4.06 -9.07 14.52
CA GLN A 117 2.63 -8.79 14.57
C GLN A 117 1.93 -9.39 13.34
N MET A 118 0.82 -10.10 13.55
CA MET A 118 0.08 -10.79 12.50
C MET A 118 -0.81 -9.82 11.70
N TYR A 119 -0.94 -10.05 10.39
CA TYR A 119 -1.95 -9.39 9.54
C TYR A 119 -2.91 -10.39 8.87
N SER A 120 -2.56 -11.68 8.89
CA SER A 120 -3.45 -12.80 8.58
C SER A 120 -3.22 -13.92 9.60
N ASP A 121 -4.01 -14.99 9.56
CA ASP A 121 -3.87 -16.16 10.45
C ASP A 121 -2.53 -16.89 10.33
N THR A 122 -1.73 -16.62 9.29
CA THR A 122 -0.46 -17.31 9.00
C THR A 122 0.75 -16.38 8.83
N LEU A 123 0.53 -15.10 8.43
CA LEU A 123 1.58 -14.16 8.07
C LEU A 123 1.64 -12.94 9.02
N THR A 124 2.85 -12.46 9.26
CA THR A 124 3.18 -11.27 10.05
C THR A 124 3.58 -10.11 9.16
N TRP A 125 3.47 -8.87 9.64
CA TRP A 125 3.92 -7.69 8.91
C TRP A 125 5.41 -7.79 8.54
N GLY A 126 6.21 -8.49 9.34
CA GLY A 126 7.59 -8.84 8.98
C GLY A 126 7.72 -9.71 7.73
N ASP A 127 6.77 -10.62 7.47
CA ASP A 127 6.72 -11.42 6.24
C ASP A 127 6.33 -10.57 5.03
N PHE A 128 5.31 -9.72 5.18
CA PHE A 128 4.87 -8.78 4.13
C PHE A 128 6.01 -7.84 3.70
N PHE A 129 6.77 -7.32 4.66
CA PHE A 129 7.94 -6.50 4.37
C PHE A 129 9.16 -7.31 3.89
N ASP A 130 9.30 -8.58 4.27
CA ASP A 130 10.32 -9.48 3.68
C ASP A 130 10.00 -9.81 2.21
N GLU A 131 8.71 -9.88 1.84
CA GLU A 131 8.25 -10.02 0.46
C GLU A 131 8.44 -8.72 -0.34
N LEU A 132 7.97 -7.58 0.18
CA LEU A 132 8.12 -6.28 -0.47
C LEU A 132 9.60 -5.90 -0.69
N ALA A 133 10.50 -6.35 0.20
CA ALA A 133 11.95 -6.24 0.00
C ALA A 133 12.45 -7.06 -1.20
N VAL A 134 11.91 -8.27 -1.42
CA VAL A 134 12.26 -9.11 -2.58
C VAL A 134 11.78 -8.49 -3.88
N ASP A 135 10.56 -7.96 -3.91
CA ASP A 135 10.00 -7.30 -5.09
C ASP A 135 10.79 -6.03 -5.46
N ASN A 136 11.17 -5.22 -4.47
CA ASN A 136 12.02 -4.05 -4.67
C ASN A 136 13.42 -4.43 -5.17
N ILE A 137 14.02 -5.53 -4.66
CA ILE A 137 15.30 -6.05 -5.15
C ILE A 137 15.20 -6.55 -6.60
N ALA A 138 14.11 -7.25 -6.95
CA ALA A 138 13.87 -7.70 -8.32
C ALA A 138 13.75 -6.50 -9.27
N ARG A 139 12.97 -5.49 -8.86
CA ARG A 139 12.76 -4.23 -9.58
C ARG A 139 14.06 -3.45 -9.80
N GLU A 140 14.83 -3.24 -8.73
CA GLU A 140 16.13 -2.55 -8.78
C GLU A 140 17.07 -3.22 -9.77
N LYS A 141 17.19 -4.56 -9.72
CA LYS A 141 18.12 -5.30 -10.58
C LYS A 141 17.69 -5.34 -12.04
N ALA A 142 16.39 -5.50 -12.30
CA ALA A 142 15.83 -5.47 -13.64
C ALA A 142 16.08 -4.10 -14.31
N LEU A 143 15.72 -3.00 -13.65
CA LEU A 143 15.99 -1.64 -14.13
C LEU A 143 17.48 -1.34 -14.27
N LEU A 144 18.30 -1.75 -13.30
CA LEU A 144 19.75 -1.56 -13.35
C LEU A 144 20.42 -2.37 -14.46
N ASN A 145 19.81 -3.46 -14.93
CA ASN A 145 20.28 -4.19 -16.10
C ASN A 145 19.80 -3.54 -17.40
N ALA A 146 18.53 -3.11 -17.49
CA ALA A 146 18.02 -2.36 -18.63
C ALA A 146 18.81 -1.05 -18.89
N ALA A 147 19.06 -0.26 -17.84
CA ALA A 147 19.85 0.97 -17.92
C ALA A 147 21.28 0.73 -18.46
N LYS A 148 21.93 -0.37 -18.06
CA LYS A 148 23.26 -0.77 -18.59
C LYS A 148 23.19 -1.22 -20.05
N GLU A 149 22.14 -1.91 -20.46
CA GLU A 149 21.97 -2.39 -21.84
C GLU A 149 21.67 -1.25 -22.82
N GLU A 150 20.90 -0.24 -22.40
CA GLU A 150 20.70 1.01 -23.14
C GLU A 150 21.93 1.93 -23.08
N GLY A 151 22.86 1.71 -22.14
CA GLY A 151 24.07 2.50 -21.96
C GLY A 151 23.85 3.84 -21.24
N PHE A 152 22.81 3.92 -20.41
CA PHE A 152 22.48 5.12 -19.62
C PHE A 152 23.61 5.48 -18.65
N ALA A 153 23.94 6.77 -18.57
CA ALA A 153 25.06 7.28 -17.79
C ALA A 153 24.68 8.60 -17.09
N HIS A 154 24.72 8.58 -15.76
CA HIS A 154 24.43 9.71 -14.86
C HIS A 154 25.36 9.58 -13.64
N ASP A 155 25.91 10.69 -13.13
CA ASP A 155 26.97 10.70 -12.11
C ASP A 155 26.44 11.21 -10.75
N VAL A 156 25.93 10.26 -9.96
CA VAL A 156 25.32 10.44 -8.63
C VAL A 156 26.31 10.84 -7.52
N THR A 157 27.30 11.68 -7.84
CA THR A 157 28.36 12.08 -6.91
C THR A 157 28.01 13.35 -6.13
N ALA A 158 27.25 14.28 -6.70
CA ALA A 158 26.86 15.52 -6.02
C ALA A 158 25.68 15.27 -5.06
N GLU A 159 24.68 14.58 -5.57
CA GLU A 159 23.44 14.11 -4.95
C GLU A 159 23.75 13.23 -3.73
N TYR A 160 24.69 12.30 -3.87
CA TYR A 160 25.16 11.48 -2.76
C TYR A 160 25.95 12.29 -1.71
N ASP A 161 26.65 13.35 -2.12
CA ASP A 161 27.42 14.18 -1.19
C ASP A 161 26.51 15.17 -0.44
N GLU A 162 25.44 15.68 -1.07
CA GLU A 162 24.39 16.45 -0.40
C GLU A 162 23.58 15.58 0.57
N TYR A 163 23.10 14.41 0.14
CA TYR A 163 22.46 13.42 1.00
C TYR A 163 23.32 13.12 2.25
N ARG A 164 24.65 13.08 2.11
CA ARG A 164 25.56 12.89 3.26
C ARG A 164 25.63 14.08 4.21
N GLU A 165 25.34 15.31 3.78
CA GLU A 165 25.22 16.46 4.68
C GLU A 165 23.83 16.46 5.37
N GLN A 166 22.74 16.28 4.61
CA GLN A 166 21.38 16.11 5.15
C GLN A 166 21.31 14.99 6.22
N LEU A 167 21.96 13.85 5.97
CA LEU A 167 22.07 12.72 6.89
C LEU A 167 22.83 13.06 8.21
N LYS A 168 23.72 14.07 8.21
CA LYS A 168 24.37 14.56 9.44
C LYS A 168 23.47 15.49 10.22
N GLU A 169 22.72 16.33 9.52
CA GLU A 169 21.77 17.27 10.10
C GLU A 169 20.66 16.50 10.84
N ALA A 170 19.94 15.62 10.13
CA ALA A 170 18.92 14.75 10.72
C ALA A 170 19.45 13.88 11.87
N ALA A 171 20.68 13.37 11.78
CA ALA A 171 21.31 12.62 12.88
C ALA A 171 21.67 13.51 14.09
N SER A 172 21.90 14.81 13.88
CA SER A 172 22.14 15.79 14.95
C SER A 172 20.85 16.27 15.60
N GLU A 173 19.76 16.39 14.82
CA GLU A 173 18.42 16.73 15.32
C GLU A 173 17.86 15.60 16.18
N ALA A 174 18.07 14.34 15.77
CA ALA A 174 17.71 13.14 16.52
C ALA A 174 18.66 12.82 17.72
N ASP A 175 19.49 13.77 18.16
CA ASP A 175 20.47 13.67 19.28
C ASP A 175 21.30 12.37 19.25
N THR A 176 21.76 11.97 18.05
CA THR A 176 22.42 10.69 17.83
C THR A 176 23.72 10.86 17.03
N THR A 177 24.29 9.75 16.56
CA THR A 177 25.45 9.77 15.65
C THR A 177 25.05 9.21 14.31
N VAL A 178 25.58 9.77 13.21
CA VAL A 178 25.38 9.28 11.82
C VAL A 178 25.52 7.76 11.73
N LYS A 179 26.51 7.19 12.41
CA LYS A 179 26.76 5.73 12.46
C LYS A 179 25.57 4.93 13.04
N GLU A 180 24.87 5.46 14.03
CA GLU A 180 23.73 4.78 14.65
C GLU A 180 22.43 5.09 13.89
N TYR A 181 22.27 6.33 13.41
CA TYR A 181 21.17 6.75 12.54
C TYR A 181 21.12 5.92 11.24
N VAL A 182 22.27 5.68 10.59
CA VAL A 182 22.41 4.79 9.42
C VAL A 182 21.95 3.35 9.70
N LYS A 183 22.02 2.85 10.94
CA LYS A 183 21.45 1.53 11.28
C LYS A 183 19.96 1.57 11.56
N GLN A 184 19.45 2.70 12.05
CA GLN A 184 18.03 2.92 12.25
C GLN A 184 17.33 3.00 10.88
N LEU A 185 17.96 3.66 9.89
CA LEU A 185 17.46 3.79 8.53
C LEU A 185 17.66 2.55 7.65
N TYR A 186 18.71 1.74 7.85
CA TYR A 186 19.08 0.64 6.93
C TYR A 186 19.47 -0.68 7.61
N GLY A 187 19.03 -0.88 8.86
CA GLY A 187 19.21 -2.14 9.60
C GLY A 187 20.56 -2.32 10.32
N PRO A 188 20.68 -3.35 11.17
CA PRO A 188 21.72 -3.45 12.20
C PRO A 188 23.16 -3.66 11.66
N TYR A 189 23.30 -4.09 10.41
CA TYR A 189 24.59 -4.27 9.74
C TYR A 189 25.03 -3.05 8.91
N ALA A 190 24.21 -2.01 8.80
CA ALA A 190 24.52 -0.83 8.01
C ALA A 190 25.69 0.01 8.60
N THR A 191 26.38 0.66 7.68
CA THR A 191 27.41 1.70 7.86
C THR A 191 27.51 2.44 6.53
N GLU A 192 27.80 3.75 6.51
CA GLU A 192 27.88 4.56 5.28
C GLU A 192 28.54 3.82 4.09
N GLY A 193 29.78 3.36 4.26
CA GLY A 193 30.53 2.65 3.22
C GLY A 193 30.08 1.23 2.87
N ARG A 194 28.96 0.75 3.44
CA ARG A 194 28.27 -0.51 3.07
C ARG A 194 26.95 -0.24 2.35
N VAL A 195 26.22 0.80 2.75
CA VAL A 195 24.95 1.18 2.10
C VAL A 195 25.14 2.10 0.90
N LYS A 196 26.29 2.79 0.80
CA LYS A 196 26.63 3.74 -0.28
C LYS A 196 26.25 3.22 -1.68
N SER A 197 26.59 1.98 -2.03
CA SER A 197 26.32 1.43 -3.37
C SER A 197 24.83 1.27 -3.66
N TYR A 198 24.01 0.92 -2.67
CA TYR A 198 22.56 0.76 -2.84
C TYR A 198 21.87 2.12 -2.92
N ILE A 199 22.28 3.08 -2.07
CA ILE A 199 21.81 4.48 -2.12
C ILE A 199 22.15 5.12 -3.48
N GLN A 200 23.39 4.96 -3.96
CA GLN A 200 23.79 5.46 -5.28
C GLN A 200 23.12 4.71 -6.45
N THR A 201 22.74 3.45 -6.26
CA THR A 201 21.92 2.71 -7.25
C THR A 201 20.52 3.30 -7.32
N GLY A 202 19.87 3.55 -6.18
CA GLY A 202 18.58 4.24 -6.13
C GLY A 202 18.61 5.60 -6.83
N MET A 203 19.58 6.45 -6.49
CA MET A 203 19.78 7.75 -7.17
C MET A 203 19.94 7.61 -8.69
N TYR A 204 20.73 6.63 -9.16
CA TYR A 204 20.95 6.39 -10.59
C TYR A 204 19.70 5.84 -11.29
N LEU A 205 18.88 5.06 -10.59
CA LEU A 205 17.62 4.52 -11.12
C LEU A 205 16.48 5.53 -11.09
N ASN A 206 16.47 6.51 -10.18
CA ASN A 206 15.54 7.63 -10.23
C ASN A 206 15.76 8.42 -11.53
N ALA A 207 17.00 8.87 -11.79
CA ALA A 207 17.37 9.55 -13.02
C ALA A 207 17.12 8.72 -14.30
N TYR A 208 17.21 7.39 -14.22
CA TYR A 208 16.80 6.52 -15.32
C TYR A 208 15.28 6.48 -15.49
N THR A 209 14.52 6.44 -14.40
CA THR A 209 13.04 6.38 -14.39
C THR A 209 12.43 7.71 -14.85
N GLU A 210 13.04 8.84 -14.53
CA GLU A 210 12.74 10.17 -15.06
C GLU A 210 12.87 10.19 -16.60
N LEU A 211 14.01 9.70 -17.13
CA LEU A 211 14.23 9.55 -18.58
C LEU A 211 13.22 8.56 -19.22
N LEU A 212 12.80 7.51 -18.52
CA LEU A 212 11.71 6.64 -18.99
C LEU A 212 10.37 7.40 -19.05
N GLY A 213 10.08 8.24 -18.06
CA GLY A 213 8.90 9.11 -18.03
C GLY A 213 8.85 10.08 -19.20
N GLU A 214 9.93 10.84 -19.42
CA GLU A 214 10.10 11.71 -20.60
C GLU A 214 9.89 10.91 -21.90
N ARG A 215 10.58 9.78 -22.05
CA ARG A 215 10.58 8.96 -23.26
C ARG A 215 9.24 8.30 -23.56
N MET A 216 8.43 8.01 -22.54
CA MET A 216 7.11 7.36 -22.66
C MET A 216 5.94 8.35 -22.65
N THR A 217 6.21 9.65 -22.45
CA THR A 217 5.20 10.71 -22.41
C THR A 217 4.31 10.63 -23.65
N PRO A 218 2.98 10.44 -23.48
CA PRO A 218 2.05 10.30 -24.60
C PRO A 218 2.04 11.50 -25.54
N ALA A 219 2.01 11.22 -26.85
CA ALA A 219 1.79 12.25 -27.87
C ALA A 219 0.35 12.78 -27.81
N MET A 220 0.12 14.00 -28.29
CA MET A 220 -1.22 14.60 -28.28
C MET A 220 -2.22 13.78 -29.13
N GLU A 221 -1.73 13.11 -30.18
CA GLU A 221 -2.52 12.17 -30.98
C GLU A 221 -3.01 10.95 -30.18
N GLU A 222 -2.19 10.39 -29.28
CA GLU A 222 -2.58 9.28 -28.40
C GLU A 222 -3.58 9.74 -27.33
N ILE A 223 -3.38 10.96 -26.80
CA ILE A 223 -4.27 11.60 -25.83
C ILE A 223 -5.65 11.85 -26.47
N GLN A 224 -5.69 12.35 -27.70
CA GLN A 224 -6.92 12.56 -28.47
C GLN A 224 -7.63 11.23 -28.79
N GLU A 225 -6.90 10.19 -29.21
CA GLU A 225 -7.49 8.86 -29.46
C GLU A 225 -8.08 8.24 -28.18
N HIS A 226 -7.40 8.39 -27.04
CA HIS A 226 -7.95 7.94 -25.76
C HIS A 226 -9.21 8.72 -25.36
N TYR A 227 -9.21 10.05 -25.49
CA TYR A 227 -10.41 10.87 -25.24
C TYR A 227 -11.57 10.46 -26.17
N ASP A 228 -11.32 10.32 -27.48
CA ASP A 228 -12.37 10.03 -28.45
C ASP A 228 -13.09 8.70 -28.20
N ASN A 229 -12.43 7.74 -27.54
CA ASN A 229 -13.02 6.47 -27.10
C ASN A 229 -13.68 6.50 -25.70
N ASN A 230 -13.39 7.50 -24.86
CA ASN A 230 -13.78 7.53 -23.43
C ASN A 230 -14.46 8.84 -22.98
N LYS A 231 -15.07 9.58 -23.93
CA LYS A 231 -15.57 10.96 -23.73
C LYS A 231 -16.41 11.19 -22.49
N ALA A 232 -17.28 10.25 -22.14
CA ALA A 232 -18.21 10.38 -21.01
C ALA A 232 -17.51 10.53 -19.64
N ASP A 233 -16.23 10.17 -19.54
CA ASP A 233 -15.48 10.24 -18.28
C ASP A 233 -14.62 11.51 -18.16
N TYR A 234 -14.41 12.24 -19.28
CA TYR A 234 -13.64 13.50 -19.36
C TYR A 234 -14.51 14.73 -19.62
N ASP A 235 -15.65 14.56 -20.30
CA ASP A 235 -16.64 15.62 -20.51
C ASP A 235 -17.22 16.16 -19.20
N SER A 236 -17.62 17.42 -19.26
CA SER A 236 -18.41 18.10 -18.24
C SER A 236 -19.86 18.27 -18.71
N VAL A 237 -20.80 18.29 -17.77
CA VAL A 237 -22.21 18.66 -18.03
C VAL A 237 -22.63 19.90 -17.23
N ASP A 238 -23.46 20.72 -17.87
CA ASP A 238 -24.29 21.74 -17.21
C ASP A 238 -25.74 21.27 -17.21
N TYR A 239 -26.42 21.40 -16.07
CA TYR A 239 -27.82 21.00 -15.90
C TYR A 239 -28.50 21.78 -14.77
N TYR A 240 -29.80 21.98 -14.87
CA TYR A 240 -30.62 22.47 -13.75
C TYR A 240 -31.03 21.28 -12.88
N LEU A 241 -30.90 21.43 -11.56
CA LEU A 241 -31.28 20.43 -10.57
C LEU A 241 -32.26 21.02 -9.55
N ALA A 242 -33.28 20.25 -9.22
CA ALA A 242 -34.06 20.44 -8.00
C ALA A 242 -34.41 19.08 -7.39
N SER A 243 -34.87 19.08 -6.14
CA SER A 243 -35.22 17.86 -5.43
C SER A 243 -36.45 18.05 -4.57
N VAL A 244 -37.35 17.07 -4.58
CA VAL A 244 -38.58 17.04 -3.78
C VAL A 244 -38.52 15.83 -2.85
N ASP A 245 -38.46 16.09 -1.55
CA ASP A 245 -38.42 15.07 -0.50
C ASP A 245 -39.83 14.54 -0.18
N ALA A 246 -39.93 13.27 0.19
CA ALA A 246 -41.17 12.72 0.73
C ALA A 246 -41.36 13.17 2.18
N GLU A 247 -42.29 14.10 2.43
CA GLU A 247 -42.69 14.50 3.78
C GLU A 247 -43.36 13.32 4.50
N LEU A 248 -42.59 12.63 5.33
CA LEU A 248 -43.05 11.50 6.13
C LEU A 248 -43.89 11.98 7.33
N PRO A 249 -44.97 11.27 7.70
CA PRO A 249 -45.78 11.63 8.86
C PRO A 249 -45.01 11.40 10.17
N THR A 250 -45.16 12.31 11.13
CA THR A 250 -44.57 12.19 12.48
C THR A 250 -45.56 11.66 13.53
N GLU A 251 -46.80 11.40 13.12
CA GLU A 251 -47.89 10.83 13.92
C GLU A 251 -48.65 9.81 13.04
N PRO A 252 -49.24 8.74 13.60
CA PRO A 252 -49.94 7.71 12.82
C PRO A 252 -51.10 8.27 11.97
N THR A 253 -51.17 7.86 10.70
CA THR A 253 -52.28 8.20 9.79
C THR A 253 -53.26 7.03 9.61
N GLU A 254 -54.28 7.21 8.79
CA GLU A 254 -55.21 6.14 8.35
C GLU A 254 -54.51 5.02 7.52
N LEU A 255 -53.20 5.15 7.24
CA LEU A 255 -52.36 4.16 6.55
C LEU A 255 -51.29 3.54 7.48
N ALA A 256 -51.25 3.93 8.76
CA ALA A 256 -50.35 3.32 9.74
C ALA A 256 -50.64 1.83 9.91
N ASP A 257 -49.61 1.03 10.18
CA ASP A 257 -49.79 -0.38 10.47
C ASP A 257 -50.59 -0.58 11.77
N PRO A 258 -51.52 -1.54 11.82
CA PRO A 258 -52.31 -1.80 13.02
C PRO A 258 -51.40 -2.32 14.13
N VAL A 259 -51.27 -1.55 15.22
CA VAL A 259 -50.55 -1.98 16.42
C VAL A 259 -51.17 -3.28 16.95
N GLU A 260 -50.42 -4.38 16.95
CA GLU A 260 -50.87 -5.59 17.63
C GLU A 260 -50.90 -5.33 19.15
N GLU A 261 -52.11 -5.26 19.72
CA GLU A 261 -52.30 -5.49 21.15
C GLU A 261 -51.90 -6.94 21.45
N THR A 262 -50.64 -7.12 21.86
CA THR A 262 -50.15 -8.40 22.39
C THR A 262 -50.92 -8.73 23.66
N GLU A 263 -51.83 -9.72 23.58
CA GLU A 263 -52.73 -10.07 24.69
C GLU A 263 -51.96 -10.59 25.92
N GLY A 264 -51.65 -9.65 26.82
CA GLY A 264 -51.53 -9.88 28.25
C GLY A 264 -50.11 -10.06 28.81
N THR A 265 -49.78 -9.22 29.78
CA THR A 265 -49.79 -9.65 31.19
C THR A 265 -49.90 -8.43 32.11
N GLU A 266 -50.84 -8.44 33.05
CA GLU A 266 -50.84 -7.46 34.17
C GLU A 266 -49.63 -7.75 35.08
N GLY A 267 -48.61 -6.89 35.06
CA GLY A 267 -47.42 -7.04 35.90
C GLY A 267 -46.76 -5.69 36.22
N GLU A 268 -46.76 -5.33 37.50
CA GLU A 268 -46.15 -4.09 37.99
C GLU A 268 -44.62 -4.13 37.88
N SER A 269 -44.02 -3.11 37.27
CA SER A 269 -42.66 -2.65 37.61
C SER A 269 -42.58 -1.13 37.48
N GLU A 270 -42.01 -0.48 38.49
CA GLU A 270 -41.63 0.93 38.39
C GLU A 270 -40.29 1.07 37.63
N GLY A 271 -40.09 2.22 36.98
CA GLY A 271 -38.79 2.87 36.95
C GLY A 271 -37.88 2.63 35.75
N GLU A 272 -38.22 3.22 34.61
CA GLU A 272 -37.20 3.73 33.68
C GLU A 272 -37.70 5.02 33.00
N GLU A 273 -36.81 5.96 32.69
CA GLU A 273 -37.15 7.19 31.96
C GLU A 273 -37.30 6.84 30.47
N GLY A 274 -38.48 6.37 30.10
CA GLY A 274 -38.80 6.02 28.71
C GLY A 274 -38.60 7.21 27.78
N THR A 275 -37.59 7.13 26.93
CA THR A 275 -37.47 7.97 25.73
C THR A 275 -38.68 7.72 24.85
N GLU A 276 -39.43 8.76 24.49
CA GLU A 276 -40.46 8.65 23.45
C GLU A 276 -39.77 8.23 22.13
N GLU A 277 -39.95 6.97 21.74
CA GLU A 277 -39.47 6.49 20.45
C GLU A 277 -40.21 7.23 19.34
N ALA A 278 -39.47 7.95 18.49
CA ALA A 278 -40.05 8.73 17.41
C ALA A 278 -40.80 7.79 16.45
N TYR A 279 -42.04 8.17 16.10
CA TYR A 279 -42.92 7.36 15.25
C TYR A 279 -42.21 6.90 13.97
N GLN A 280 -42.32 5.60 13.67
CA GLN A 280 -41.78 4.99 12.46
C GLN A 280 -42.94 4.78 11.47
N PRO A 281 -42.97 5.50 10.33
CA PRO A 281 -44.04 5.36 9.35
C PRO A 281 -44.09 3.98 8.70
N SER A 282 -45.30 3.51 8.41
CA SER A 282 -45.54 2.25 7.69
C SER A 282 -45.05 2.31 6.24
N GLU A 283 -44.90 1.15 5.59
CA GLU A 283 -44.60 1.09 4.15
C GLU A 283 -45.67 1.82 3.30
N ALA A 284 -46.95 1.73 3.70
CA ALA A 284 -48.06 2.40 3.03
C ALA A 284 -48.03 3.93 3.21
N GLU A 285 -47.59 4.43 4.36
CA GLU A 285 -47.36 5.86 4.60
C GLU A 285 -46.17 6.38 3.78
N ILE A 286 -45.10 5.59 3.65
CA ILE A 286 -43.94 5.92 2.82
C ILE A 286 -44.33 5.95 1.33
N GLU A 287 -45.10 4.97 0.83
CA GLU A 287 -45.63 4.99 -0.55
C GLU A 287 -46.51 6.22 -0.79
N ALA A 288 -47.40 6.56 0.15
CA ALA A 288 -48.26 7.73 0.05
C ALA A 288 -47.47 9.05 0.02
N ALA A 289 -46.44 9.20 0.86
CA ALA A 289 -45.56 10.37 0.88
C ALA A 289 -44.73 10.50 -0.42
N MET A 290 -44.11 9.40 -0.88
CA MET A 290 -43.39 9.35 -2.16
C MET A 290 -44.30 9.74 -3.34
N LYS A 291 -45.54 9.25 -3.35
CA LYS A 291 -46.54 9.57 -4.39
C LYS A 291 -46.95 11.04 -4.41
N LEU A 292 -46.97 11.71 -3.26
CA LEU A 292 -47.17 13.16 -3.17
C LEU A 292 -45.95 13.92 -3.70
N ALA A 293 -44.74 13.54 -3.27
CA ALA A 293 -43.49 14.12 -3.75
C ALA A 293 -43.33 13.98 -5.27
N LYS A 294 -43.62 12.80 -5.84
CA LYS A 294 -43.66 12.57 -7.29
C LYS A 294 -44.64 13.51 -7.99
N ALA A 295 -45.85 13.65 -7.46
CA ALA A 295 -46.87 14.54 -8.01
C ALA A 295 -46.53 16.04 -7.87
N GLU A 296 -45.46 16.41 -7.15
CA GLU A 296 -44.88 17.75 -7.10
C GLU A 296 -43.65 17.89 -7.99
N ALA A 297 -42.76 16.90 -8.00
CA ALA A 297 -41.66 16.79 -8.95
C ALA A 297 -42.15 16.86 -10.41
N ASP A 298 -43.27 16.20 -10.73
CA ASP A 298 -43.94 16.27 -12.05
C ASP A 298 -44.57 17.65 -12.35
N LYS A 299 -44.69 18.56 -11.38
CA LYS A 299 -45.03 19.98 -11.64
C LYS A 299 -43.75 20.76 -11.91
N LEU A 300 -42.76 20.59 -11.04
CA LEU A 300 -41.46 21.28 -11.05
C LEU A 300 -40.65 21.00 -12.33
N GLU A 301 -40.78 19.81 -12.92
CA GLU A 301 -40.22 19.47 -14.25
C GLU A 301 -40.56 20.52 -15.33
N LYS A 302 -41.72 21.18 -15.21
CA LYS A 302 -42.22 22.16 -16.20
C LYS A 302 -41.70 23.58 -15.97
N THR A 303 -41.00 23.82 -14.86
CA THR A 303 -40.46 25.12 -14.45
C THR A 303 -39.01 25.06 -13.95
N ILE A 304 -38.37 23.89 -14.02
CA ILE A 304 -37.01 23.58 -13.55
C ILE A 304 -35.92 24.56 -14.01
N GLN A 305 -36.03 25.15 -15.21
CA GLN A 305 -35.08 26.18 -15.69
C GLN A 305 -35.14 27.51 -14.92
N ALA A 306 -36.22 27.76 -14.18
CA ALA A 306 -36.46 28.96 -13.40
C ALA A 306 -36.44 28.71 -11.88
N ASP A 307 -36.86 27.52 -11.45
CA ASP A 307 -36.98 27.14 -10.05
C ASP A 307 -35.81 26.24 -9.54
N GLY A 308 -34.99 25.69 -10.45
CA GLY A 308 -33.88 24.80 -10.13
C GLY A 308 -32.50 25.49 -10.12
N GLU A 309 -31.54 24.85 -9.46
CA GLU A 309 -30.15 25.29 -9.37
C GLU A 309 -29.35 24.86 -10.61
N LEU A 310 -28.80 25.83 -11.35
CA LEU A 310 -27.88 25.56 -12.46
C LEU A 310 -26.54 25.05 -11.92
N ASN A 311 -26.33 23.75 -12.04
CA ASN A 311 -25.06 23.09 -11.82
C ASN A 311 -24.22 23.21 -13.10
N THR A 312 -22.96 23.66 -12.98
CA THR A 312 -22.03 23.81 -14.12
C THR A 312 -20.78 22.97 -13.96
N ASN A 313 -20.12 22.70 -15.09
CA ASN A 313 -18.84 22.01 -15.21
C ASN A 313 -18.73 20.66 -14.46
N ARG A 314 -19.83 19.91 -14.35
CA ARG A 314 -19.87 18.69 -13.53
C ARG A 314 -19.32 17.49 -14.32
N LYS A 315 -18.19 16.92 -13.89
CA LYS A 315 -17.69 15.61 -14.37
C LYS A 315 -18.60 14.46 -13.93
N ARG A 316 -18.59 13.35 -14.66
CA ARG A 316 -19.39 12.13 -14.36
C ARG A 316 -19.08 11.52 -12.98
N SER A 317 -17.88 11.74 -12.46
CA SER A 317 -17.51 11.39 -11.08
C SER A 317 -18.34 12.17 -10.04
N ALA A 318 -18.54 13.47 -10.25
CA ALA A 318 -19.13 14.45 -9.32
C ALA A 318 -20.66 14.65 -9.46
N VAL A 319 -21.34 13.78 -10.20
CA VAL A 319 -22.80 13.75 -10.38
C VAL A 319 -23.42 12.66 -9.48
N THR A 320 -24.65 12.85 -8.98
CA THR A 320 -25.38 11.84 -8.19
C THR A 320 -25.54 10.54 -8.99
N SER A 321 -25.28 9.38 -8.37
CA SER A 321 -25.28 8.06 -9.03
C SER A 321 -26.50 7.82 -9.94
N VAL A 322 -27.72 8.04 -9.44
CA VAL A 322 -28.98 7.83 -10.18
C VAL A 322 -29.17 8.75 -11.38
N LEU A 323 -28.35 9.81 -11.52
CA LEU A 323 -28.41 10.77 -12.62
C LEU A 323 -27.29 10.59 -13.66
N LYS A 324 -26.23 9.82 -13.33
CA LYS A 324 -25.00 9.75 -14.15
C LYS A 324 -25.28 9.33 -15.59
N ASP A 325 -25.94 8.20 -15.79
CA ASP A 325 -26.11 7.65 -17.13
C ASP A 325 -27.15 8.41 -17.96
N TRP A 326 -28.11 9.10 -17.32
CA TRP A 326 -29.03 9.99 -18.01
C TRP A 326 -28.37 11.31 -18.44
N LEU A 327 -27.53 11.91 -17.59
CA LEU A 327 -26.83 13.15 -17.92
C LEU A 327 -25.71 12.97 -18.96
N PHE A 328 -25.11 11.77 -19.04
CA PHE A 328 -23.99 11.48 -19.94
C PHE A 328 -24.36 10.68 -21.19
N ASP A 329 -25.64 10.36 -21.40
CA ASP A 329 -26.15 9.79 -22.66
C ASP A 329 -25.87 10.72 -23.87
N GLU A 330 -25.36 10.16 -24.98
CA GLU A 330 -25.00 10.91 -26.18
C GLU A 330 -26.22 11.44 -26.96
N GLU A 331 -27.42 10.91 -26.71
CA GLU A 331 -28.64 11.42 -27.33
C GLU A 331 -29.19 12.70 -26.64
N ARG A 332 -28.65 13.12 -25.48
CA ARG A 332 -29.16 14.29 -24.74
C ARG A 332 -29.07 15.60 -25.52
N LYS A 333 -30.07 16.47 -25.34
CA LYS A 333 -30.17 17.79 -25.99
C LYS A 333 -30.59 18.86 -24.99
N ALA A 334 -30.14 20.09 -25.24
CA ALA A 334 -30.48 21.25 -24.42
C ALA A 334 -32.01 21.39 -24.25
N GLY A 335 -32.45 21.35 -23.00
CA GLY A 335 -33.86 21.42 -22.62
C GLY A 335 -34.54 20.07 -22.34
N ASP A 336 -33.90 18.93 -22.59
CA ASP A 336 -34.40 17.60 -22.19
C ASP A 336 -34.59 17.54 -20.67
N THR A 337 -35.70 16.95 -20.20
CA THR A 337 -36.05 16.85 -18.78
C THR A 337 -36.23 15.40 -18.31
N THR A 338 -36.10 15.18 -17.00
CA THR A 338 -36.49 13.94 -16.34
C THR A 338 -36.87 14.16 -14.86
N VAL A 339 -37.59 13.20 -14.30
CA VAL A 339 -37.86 13.08 -12.87
C VAL A 339 -37.45 11.67 -12.42
N VAL A 340 -36.34 11.59 -11.69
CA VAL A 340 -35.71 10.34 -11.23
C VAL A 340 -36.02 10.11 -9.76
N GLU A 341 -36.35 8.88 -9.38
CA GLU A 341 -36.57 8.48 -8.00
C GLU A 341 -35.25 8.11 -7.31
N ASP A 342 -35.08 8.54 -6.05
CA ASP A 342 -34.12 7.99 -5.12
C ASP A 342 -34.89 7.46 -3.90
N SER A 343 -35.13 6.15 -3.89
CA SER A 343 -35.83 5.45 -2.81
C SER A 343 -34.99 5.29 -1.54
N THR A 344 -33.67 5.49 -1.61
CA THR A 344 -32.77 5.42 -0.45
C THR A 344 -32.87 6.70 0.38
N LEU A 345 -32.87 7.85 -0.29
CA LEU A 345 -33.08 9.17 0.32
C LEU A 345 -34.56 9.59 0.38
N ARG A 346 -35.49 8.74 -0.10
CA ARG A 346 -36.94 8.96 -0.15
C ARG A 346 -37.30 10.30 -0.81
N ARG A 347 -36.76 10.54 -2.00
CA ARG A 347 -36.91 11.81 -2.73
C ARG A 347 -36.98 11.61 -4.25
N TYR A 348 -37.38 12.66 -4.96
CA TYR A 348 -37.31 12.75 -6.41
C TYR A 348 -36.37 13.87 -6.84
N TYR A 349 -35.44 13.55 -7.74
CA TYR A 349 -34.62 14.53 -8.44
C TYR A 349 -35.30 14.96 -9.73
N VAL A 350 -35.46 16.27 -9.91
CA VAL A 350 -35.96 16.90 -11.13
C VAL A 350 -34.77 17.51 -11.85
N VAL A 351 -34.56 17.14 -13.12
CA VAL A 351 -33.36 17.51 -13.87
C VAL A 351 -33.73 18.06 -15.24
N GLN A 352 -33.01 19.10 -15.69
CA GLN A 352 -32.98 19.52 -17.08
C GLN A 352 -31.53 19.62 -17.58
N PHE A 353 -31.22 18.93 -18.68
CA PHE A 353 -29.92 18.99 -19.33
C PHE A 353 -29.78 20.30 -20.12
N GLU A 354 -28.70 21.05 -19.91
CA GLU A 354 -28.38 22.26 -20.69
C GLU A 354 -27.35 21.93 -21.78
N LYS A 355 -26.18 21.38 -21.40
CA LYS A 355 -25.13 20.97 -22.35
C LYS A 355 -24.15 19.94 -21.77
N ARG A 356 -23.56 19.13 -22.67
CA ARG A 356 -22.35 18.32 -22.42
C ARG A 356 -21.22 18.89 -23.29
N TYR A 357 -20.03 19.04 -22.75
CA TYR A 357 -18.88 19.65 -23.43
C TYR A 357 -17.56 19.25 -22.77
N LEU A 358 -16.48 19.24 -23.56
CA LEU A 358 -15.12 19.11 -23.04
C LEU A 358 -14.67 20.46 -22.48
N ASP A 359 -14.16 20.47 -21.25
CA ASP A 359 -13.62 21.68 -20.64
C ASP A 359 -12.19 21.94 -21.09
N GLU A 360 -12.02 22.84 -22.07
CA GLU A 360 -10.72 23.26 -22.61
C GLU A 360 -10.08 24.43 -21.80
N THR A 361 -10.58 24.72 -20.59
CA THR A 361 -9.97 25.74 -19.71
C THR A 361 -8.53 25.35 -19.37
N PRO A 362 -7.51 26.14 -19.76
CA PRO A 362 -6.12 25.79 -19.51
C PRO A 362 -5.80 25.88 -18.02
N SER A 363 -4.97 24.96 -17.55
CA SER A 363 -4.34 25.06 -16.23
C SER A 363 -3.19 26.08 -16.26
N SER A 364 -2.48 26.26 -15.14
CA SER A 364 -1.32 27.16 -15.08
C SER A 364 -0.16 26.59 -14.29
N ASP A 365 1.04 26.95 -14.71
CA ASP A 365 2.28 26.66 -14.00
C ASP A 365 2.66 27.84 -13.13
N ILE A 366 2.97 27.57 -11.85
CA ILE A 366 3.34 28.58 -10.87
C ILE A 366 4.54 28.12 -10.05
N ARG A 367 5.37 29.08 -9.60
CA ARG A 367 6.35 28.82 -8.53
C ARG A 367 5.86 29.42 -7.22
N VAL A 368 6.06 28.70 -6.13
CA VAL A 368 5.44 28.98 -4.83
C VAL A 368 6.47 28.93 -3.71
N VAL A 369 6.49 29.98 -2.87
CA VAL A 369 7.05 29.92 -1.52
C VAL A 369 5.90 29.83 -0.51
N VAL A 370 5.89 28.78 0.33
CA VAL A 370 4.89 28.58 1.39
C VAL A 370 5.47 29.05 2.72
N THR A 371 4.73 29.87 3.48
CA THR A 371 5.22 30.36 4.77
C THR A 371 4.11 30.68 5.77
N ALA A 372 4.29 30.33 7.04
CA ALA A 372 3.28 30.46 8.09
C ALA A 372 3.34 31.81 8.83
N GLY A 373 3.34 32.94 8.10
CA GLY A 373 3.25 34.27 8.73
C GLY A 373 3.61 35.50 7.87
N ASP A 374 3.69 36.65 8.54
CA ASP A 374 3.80 38.01 7.96
C ASP A 374 5.07 38.31 7.12
N ASN A 375 5.99 37.35 6.95
CA ASN A 375 7.25 37.53 6.21
C ASN A 375 7.10 37.47 4.68
N ALA A 376 5.98 36.95 4.16
CA ALA A 376 5.78 36.72 2.72
C ALA A 376 6.02 37.96 1.83
N GLN A 377 5.56 39.14 2.24
CA GLN A 377 5.84 40.39 1.51
C GLN A 377 7.33 40.75 1.52
N ALA A 378 8.05 40.47 2.61
CA ALA A 378 9.49 40.70 2.68
C ALA A 378 10.29 39.73 1.81
N ILE A 379 9.82 38.48 1.65
CA ILE A 379 10.37 37.49 0.71
C ILE A 379 10.16 37.96 -0.73
N LEU A 380 8.95 38.41 -1.08
CA LEU A 380 8.67 38.96 -2.42
C LEU A 380 9.45 40.25 -2.71
N ASP A 381 9.61 41.12 -1.70
CA ASP A 381 10.40 42.34 -1.81
C ASP A 381 11.90 42.02 -1.95
N GLU A 382 12.43 40.95 -1.35
CA GLU A 382 13.83 40.53 -1.57
C GLU A 382 14.06 40.22 -3.05
N TRP A 383 13.21 39.38 -3.65
CA TRP A 383 13.29 39.03 -5.07
C TRP A 383 13.09 40.25 -5.99
N LYS A 384 12.13 41.12 -5.70
CA LYS A 384 11.89 42.37 -6.45
C LYS A 384 13.02 43.40 -6.36
N ASN A 385 13.91 43.28 -5.37
CA ASN A 385 15.14 44.08 -5.26
C ASN A 385 16.40 43.36 -5.77
N GLY A 386 16.29 42.08 -6.15
CA GLY A 386 17.32 41.29 -6.82
C GLY A 386 17.25 41.38 -8.35
N ASP A 387 17.58 40.28 -9.04
CA ASP A 387 17.55 40.20 -10.50
C ASP A 387 16.13 40.08 -11.09
N ALA A 388 15.13 39.73 -10.27
CA ALA A 388 13.71 39.61 -10.62
C ALA A 388 13.45 38.72 -11.86
N THR A 389 14.13 37.58 -11.92
CA THR A 389 13.99 36.53 -12.96
C THR A 389 13.33 35.27 -12.41
N GLU A 390 12.84 34.38 -13.28
CA GLU A 390 12.36 33.06 -12.86
C GLU A 390 13.48 32.27 -12.14
N GLU A 391 14.69 32.24 -12.71
CA GLU A 391 15.88 31.59 -12.13
C GLU A 391 16.19 32.09 -10.70
N SER A 392 16.04 33.39 -10.44
CA SER A 392 16.19 33.93 -9.08
C SER A 392 14.95 33.75 -8.20
N PHE A 393 13.80 33.37 -8.74
CA PHE A 393 12.63 32.92 -7.98
C PHE A 393 12.74 31.44 -7.60
N THR A 394 13.31 30.60 -8.47
CA THR A 394 13.71 29.21 -8.15
C THR A 394 14.64 29.17 -6.94
N ALA A 395 15.72 29.98 -6.96
CA ALA A 395 16.63 30.13 -5.82
C ALA A 395 15.98 30.79 -4.58
N LEU A 396 14.88 31.54 -4.74
CA LEU A 396 14.08 32.06 -3.62
C LEU A 396 13.26 30.93 -2.97
N CYS A 397 12.71 30.02 -3.76
CA CYS A 397 11.98 28.84 -3.31
C CYS A 397 12.90 27.88 -2.55
N GLU A 398 14.05 27.53 -3.12
CA GLU A 398 15.10 26.71 -2.47
C GLU A 398 15.57 27.28 -1.11
N LYS A 399 15.58 28.61 -0.98
CA LYS A 399 16.00 29.31 0.23
C LYS A 399 14.95 29.37 1.34
N TYR A 400 13.66 29.36 0.99
CA TYR A 400 12.57 29.70 1.91
C TYR A 400 11.48 28.63 2.09
N ASN A 401 11.34 27.67 1.17
CA ASN A 401 10.49 26.51 1.40
C ASN A 401 11.17 25.57 2.40
N ASP A 402 10.41 25.16 3.42
CA ASP A 402 10.78 24.07 4.31
C ASP A 402 10.37 22.75 3.63
N PRO A 403 11.30 21.83 3.29
CA PRO A 403 10.96 20.57 2.61
C PRO A 403 10.04 19.65 3.41
N SER A 404 9.86 19.86 4.73
CA SER A 404 8.88 19.15 5.55
C SER A 404 7.45 19.72 5.43
N VAL A 405 7.30 20.91 4.85
CA VAL A 405 6.03 21.60 4.59
C VAL A 405 5.68 21.60 3.10
N PHE A 406 6.67 21.86 2.23
CA PHE A 406 6.48 21.95 0.78
C PHE A 406 7.78 21.62 0.03
N SER A 407 7.78 20.51 -0.71
CA SER A 407 8.98 19.86 -1.28
C SER A 407 9.07 19.90 -2.81
N ALA A 408 8.33 20.78 -3.49
CA ALA A 408 8.37 20.90 -4.94
C ALA A 408 9.72 21.49 -5.44
N GLU A 409 10.33 20.86 -6.45
CA GLU A 409 11.62 21.28 -6.99
C GLU A 409 11.55 22.70 -7.56
N GLY A 410 12.45 23.59 -7.12
CA GLY A 410 12.42 25.01 -7.47
C GLY A 410 11.08 25.70 -7.16
N GLY A 411 10.30 25.15 -6.23
CA GLY A 411 8.95 25.59 -5.87
C GLY A 411 7.88 25.41 -6.96
N LEU A 412 8.16 24.66 -8.04
CA LEU A 412 7.27 24.57 -9.20
C LEU A 412 6.06 23.67 -8.95
N LEU A 413 4.86 24.19 -9.20
CA LEU A 413 3.64 23.41 -9.39
C LEU A 413 3.22 23.55 -10.85
N GLU A 414 3.24 22.43 -11.57
CA GLU A 414 2.75 22.35 -12.94
C GLU A 414 1.27 21.98 -12.99
N GLY A 415 0.56 22.45 -14.01
CA GLY A 415 -0.79 21.98 -14.31
C GLY A 415 -1.86 22.39 -13.28
N VAL A 416 -1.67 23.48 -12.55
CA VAL A 416 -2.54 23.89 -11.44
C VAL A 416 -3.92 24.32 -11.95
N MET A 417 -4.96 23.64 -11.47
CA MET A 417 -6.36 24.01 -11.68
C MET A 417 -6.84 24.94 -10.56
N PRO A 418 -7.61 26.02 -10.85
CA PRO A 418 -8.14 26.92 -9.83
C PRO A 418 -8.98 26.27 -8.72
N SER A 419 -9.58 25.11 -9.00
CA SER A 419 -10.36 24.29 -8.05
C SER A 419 -9.51 23.38 -7.16
N GLY A 420 -8.22 23.23 -7.45
CA GLY A 420 -7.27 22.40 -6.67
C GLY A 420 -6.44 23.19 -5.66
N VAL A 421 -6.75 24.48 -5.47
CA VAL A 421 -6.02 25.44 -4.63
C VAL A 421 -7.01 26.25 -3.77
N PRO A 422 -6.54 26.96 -2.72
CA PRO A 422 -7.37 27.89 -1.95
C PRO A 422 -8.04 28.95 -2.83
N GLU A 423 -9.23 29.42 -2.45
CA GLU A 423 -10.11 30.29 -3.25
C GLU A 423 -9.37 31.54 -3.77
N GLU A 424 -8.66 32.25 -2.90
CA GLU A 424 -7.92 33.47 -3.25
C GLU A 424 -6.70 33.21 -4.16
N LEU A 425 -6.18 31.97 -4.19
CA LEU A 425 -5.14 31.55 -5.13
C LEU A 425 -5.76 31.12 -6.47
N GLY A 426 -6.89 30.42 -6.46
CA GLY A 426 -7.65 30.05 -7.66
C GLY A 426 -8.14 31.28 -8.44
N ASP A 427 -8.69 32.27 -7.74
CA ASP A 427 -9.06 33.58 -8.30
C ASP A 427 -7.83 34.30 -8.89
N TRP A 428 -6.69 34.28 -8.19
CA TRP A 428 -5.48 34.95 -8.68
C TRP A 428 -4.89 34.28 -9.93
N ILE A 429 -4.94 32.94 -10.02
CA ILE A 429 -4.47 32.20 -11.19
C ILE A 429 -5.42 32.41 -12.39
N SER A 430 -6.73 32.41 -12.14
CA SER A 430 -7.76 32.50 -13.20
C SER A 430 -8.06 33.93 -13.68
N GLU A 431 -7.54 34.98 -13.02
CA GLU A 431 -7.69 36.37 -13.48
C GLU A 431 -7.08 36.56 -14.87
N GLY A 432 -7.95 36.76 -15.87
CA GLY A 432 -7.57 36.82 -17.28
C GLY A 432 -6.58 37.95 -17.60
N GLY A 433 -5.43 37.59 -18.18
CA GLY A 433 -4.39 38.53 -18.60
C GLY A 433 -3.04 38.36 -17.90
N ARG A 434 -2.89 37.34 -17.03
CA ARG A 434 -1.59 36.91 -16.47
C ARG A 434 -0.54 36.66 -17.56
N THR A 435 0.71 36.92 -17.21
CA THR A 435 1.90 36.68 -18.03
C THR A 435 3.05 36.16 -17.17
N ALA A 436 3.98 35.43 -17.80
CA ALA A 436 5.18 34.92 -17.13
C ALA A 436 5.94 36.06 -16.44
N GLY A 437 6.10 35.98 -15.11
CA GLY A 437 6.68 37.05 -14.28
C GLY A 437 5.71 37.82 -13.39
N ASP A 438 4.39 37.64 -13.54
CA ASP A 438 3.42 38.20 -12.60
C ASP A 438 3.57 37.55 -11.20
N THR A 439 3.51 38.36 -10.14
CA THR A 439 3.75 37.90 -8.76
C THR A 439 2.81 38.52 -7.74
N ALA A 440 2.45 37.75 -6.70
CA ALA A 440 1.61 38.20 -5.59
C ALA A 440 2.02 37.59 -4.24
N VAL A 441 1.46 38.17 -3.18
CA VAL A 441 1.36 37.54 -1.86
C VAL A 441 -0.13 37.22 -1.64
N ILE A 442 -0.44 35.99 -1.27
CA ILE A 442 -1.81 35.50 -1.12
C ILE A 442 -1.90 34.79 0.24
N SER A 443 -2.79 35.30 1.09
CA SER A 443 -3.06 34.77 2.44
C SER A 443 -4.53 34.34 2.49
N PRO A 444 -4.86 33.05 2.20
CA PRO A 444 -6.23 32.59 2.19
C PRO A 444 -6.90 32.69 3.57
N ALA A 445 -8.19 33.02 3.60
CA ALA A 445 -8.92 33.25 4.86
C ALA A 445 -9.20 31.97 5.68
N THR A 446 -8.84 30.79 5.16
CA THR A 446 -9.19 29.47 5.70
C THR A 446 -8.01 28.69 6.29
N GLU A 447 -6.77 29.19 6.17
CA GLU A 447 -5.56 28.51 6.66
C GLU A 447 -4.51 29.47 7.23
N ASP A 448 -3.52 28.94 7.97
CA ASP A 448 -2.43 29.72 8.56
C ASP A 448 -1.26 29.99 7.57
N ASN A 449 -1.29 29.38 6.37
CA ASN A 449 -0.27 29.57 5.34
C ASN A 449 -0.48 30.85 4.55
N THR A 450 0.62 31.43 4.09
CA THR A 450 0.66 32.49 3.08
C THR A 450 1.62 32.10 1.97
N TYR A 451 1.21 32.39 0.74
CA TYR A 451 1.93 32.03 -0.47
C TYR A 451 2.57 33.27 -1.10
N VAL A 452 3.87 33.19 -1.42
CA VAL A 452 4.48 34.08 -2.41
C VAL A 452 4.49 33.34 -3.73
N VAL A 453 3.77 33.88 -4.72
CA VAL A 453 3.57 33.21 -6.01
C VAL A 453 4.20 33.95 -7.17
N TYR A 454 4.67 33.19 -8.14
CA TYR A 454 5.17 33.62 -9.45
C TYR A 454 4.43 32.84 -10.54
N TYR A 455 3.81 33.54 -11.48
CA TYR A 455 3.17 32.91 -12.64
C TYR A 455 4.22 32.55 -13.68
N ALA A 456 4.35 31.27 -14.02
CA ALA A 456 5.29 30.77 -15.03
C ALA A 456 4.63 30.69 -16.42
N GLY A 457 3.38 30.20 -16.51
CA GLY A 457 2.65 30.17 -17.78
C GLY A 457 1.30 29.46 -17.73
N ASN A 458 0.66 29.37 -18.90
CA ASN A 458 -0.46 28.46 -19.14
C ASN A 458 0.08 27.05 -19.46
N ASN A 459 -0.57 26.03 -18.93
CA ASN A 459 -0.34 24.63 -19.28
C ASN A 459 -1.64 24.01 -19.86
N ASP A 460 -1.57 22.75 -20.28
CA ASP A 460 -2.69 22.01 -20.88
C ASP A 460 -3.94 21.96 -19.97
N PRO A 461 -5.15 21.85 -20.54
CA PRO A 461 -6.37 21.69 -19.74
C PRO A 461 -6.42 20.33 -19.01
N GLU A 462 -7.22 20.26 -17.94
CA GLU A 462 -7.35 19.10 -17.03
C GLU A 462 -7.46 17.75 -17.76
N TRP A 463 -8.25 17.68 -18.83
CA TRP A 463 -8.49 16.42 -19.55
C TRP A 463 -7.22 15.88 -20.24
N VAL A 464 -6.37 16.75 -20.78
CA VAL A 464 -5.08 16.37 -21.39
C VAL A 464 -4.14 15.86 -20.30
N LEU A 465 -4.04 16.57 -19.18
CA LEU A 465 -3.17 16.18 -18.06
C LEU A 465 -3.61 14.85 -17.45
N SER A 466 -4.93 14.66 -17.27
CA SER A 466 -5.52 13.42 -16.76
C SER A 466 -5.19 12.23 -17.67
N ILE A 467 -5.47 12.33 -18.97
CA ILE A 467 -5.18 11.27 -19.94
C ILE A 467 -3.67 11.04 -20.09
N ARG A 468 -2.85 12.09 -20.12
CA ARG A 468 -1.39 11.99 -20.15
C ARG A 468 -0.89 11.15 -18.98
N ASN A 469 -1.37 11.42 -17.76
CA ASN A 469 -1.00 10.68 -16.56
C ASN A 469 -1.51 9.23 -16.59
N THR A 470 -2.74 8.99 -17.05
CA THR A 470 -3.30 7.63 -17.21
C THR A 470 -2.47 6.80 -18.21
N LEU A 471 -2.23 7.32 -19.41
CA LEU A 471 -1.50 6.62 -20.46
C LEU A 471 -0.01 6.46 -20.12
N LEU A 472 0.63 7.45 -19.47
CA LEU A 472 2.01 7.36 -19.01
C LEU A 472 2.15 6.29 -17.90
N SER A 473 1.23 6.28 -16.93
CA SER A 473 1.19 5.26 -15.87
C SER A 473 1.00 3.85 -16.45
N GLN A 474 0.15 3.68 -17.47
CA GLN A 474 -0.03 2.41 -18.18
C GLN A 474 1.25 1.98 -18.89
N LYS A 475 1.87 2.86 -19.70
CA LYS A 475 3.12 2.57 -20.43
C LYS A 475 4.28 2.21 -19.48
N LEU A 476 4.43 2.95 -18.38
CA LEU A 476 5.44 2.64 -17.35
C LEU A 476 5.12 1.32 -16.66
N SER A 477 3.87 1.02 -16.33
CA SER A 477 3.49 -0.26 -15.70
C SER A 477 3.75 -1.46 -16.61
N GLU A 478 3.37 -1.40 -17.89
CA GLU A 478 3.64 -2.44 -18.90
C GLU A 478 5.15 -2.65 -19.09
N TYR A 479 5.93 -1.55 -19.17
CA TYR A 479 7.38 -1.62 -19.22
C TYR A 479 7.97 -2.27 -17.97
N MET A 480 7.49 -1.92 -16.77
CA MET A 480 7.97 -2.48 -15.51
C MET A 480 7.65 -3.98 -15.39
N GLU A 481 6.44 -4.40 -15.72
CA GLU A 481 6.04 -5.81 -15.73
C GLU A 481 6.89 -6.61 -16.72
N THR A 482 7.06 -6.10 -17.95
CA THR A 482 7.87 -6.73 -19.00
C THR A 482 9.36 -6.80 -18.63
N THR A 483 9.89 -5.79 -17.94
CA THR A 483 11.31 -5.68 -17.58
C THR A 483 11.67 -6.53 -16.37
N VAL A 484 10.78 -6.64 -15.38
CA VAL A 484 11.00 -7.48 -14.17
C VAL A 484 10.71 -8.96 -14.47
N GLY A 485 9.60 -9.25 -15.15
CA GLY A 485 9.17 -10.62 -15.45
C GLY A 485 8.88 -11.47 -14.20
N GLU A 486 9.08 -12.78 -14.32
CA GLU A 486 8.83 -13.74 -13.23
C GLU A 486 9.91 -13.65 -12.14
N ILE A 487 9.50 -13.27 -10.91
CA ILE A 487 10.40 -13.13 -9.75
C ILE A 487 10.70 -14.50 -9.14
N ASN A 488 11.86 -15.07 -9.46
CA ASN A 488 12.31 -16.36 -8.93
C ASN A 488 13.21 -16.17 -7.69
N VAL A 489 12.83 -16.75 -6.55
CA VAL A 489 13.52 -16.57 -5.26
C VAL A 489 14.20 -17.86 -4.80
N GLU A 490 15.53 -17.85 -4.70
CA GLU A 490 16.28 -18.97 -4.10
C GLU A 490 16.64 -18.65 -2.63
N ASP A 491 15.95 -19.28 -1.68
CA ASP A 491 16.28 -19.21 -0.26
C ASP A 491 16.68 -20.59 0.34
N PRO A 492 17.91 -21.08 0.09
CA PRO A 492 18.37 -22.39 0.55
C PRO A 492 18.69 -22.45 2.06
N LYS A 493 18.18 -21.52 2.87
CA LYS A 493 18.41 -21.41 4.32
C LYS A 493 17.14 -21.19 5.14
N GLU A 494 15.98 -21.07 4.51
CA GLU A 494 14.70 -20.81 5.18
C GLU A 494 14.74 -19.49 6.01
N ASN A 495 15.29 -18.43 5.42
CA ASN A 495 15.23 -17.07 5.96
C ASN A 495 13.83 -16.43 5.79
N LEU A 496 13.17 -16.70 4.66
CA LEU A 496 11.92 -16.06 4.21
C LEU A 496 10.73 -16.96 4.52
N ARG A 497 10.02 -16.68 5.62
CA ARG A 497 8.92 -17.54 6.09
C ARG A 497 7.73 -17.58 5.11
N TYR A 498 7.45 -16.47 4.41
CA TYR A 498 6.31 -16.35 3.51
C TYR A 498 6.33 -17.36 2.35
N LEU A 499 7.52 -17.63 1.77
CA LEU A 499 7.67 -18.62 0.69
C LEU A 499 7.20 -20.00 1.12
N LYS A 500 7.50 -20.40 2.35
CA LYS A 500 7.06 -21.68 2.91
C LYS A 500 5.55 -21.70 3.14
N VAL A 501 4.99 -20.62 3.71
CA VAL A 501 3.54 -20.53 3.97
C VAL A 501 2.74 -20.56 2.66
N ARG A 502 3.24 -19.93 1.59
CA ARG A 502 2.64 -20.02 0.25
C ARG A 502 2.73 -21.43 -0.32
N ALA A 503 3.89 -22.07 -0.31
CA ALA A 503 4.03 -23.45 -0.79
C ALA A 503 3.16 -24.45 -0.01
N GLU A 504 2.94 -24.24 1.30
CA GLU A 504 2.01 -25.05 2.11
C GLU A 504 0.53 -24.78 1.76
N ALA A 505 0.17 -23.53 1.42
CA ALA A 505 -1.19 -23.16 0.98
C ALA A 505 -1.50 -23.61 -0.46
N GLU A 506 -0.53 -23.49 -1.39
CA GLU A 506 -0.62 -23.97 -2.77
C GLU A 506 -0.80 -25.49 -2.80
N ALA A 507 0.02 -26.24 -2.03
CA ALA A 507 -0.12 -27.68 -1.91
C ALA A 507 -1.45 -28.12 -1.26
N ALA A 508 -2.01 -27.31 -0.35
CA ALA A 508 -3.35 -27.55 0.19
C ALA A 508 -4.42 -27.36 -0.90
N ALA A 509 -4.40 -26.24 -1.62
CA ALA A 509 -5.34 -25.93 -2.70
C ALA A 509 -5.27 -26.96 -3.86
N GLU A 510 -4.07 -27.40 -4.26
CA GLU A 510 -3.92 -28.50 -5.22
C GLU A 510 -4.55 -29.82 -4.71
N SER A 511 -4.44 -30.10 -3.41
CA SER A 511 -5.02 -31.32 -2.82
C SER A 511 -6.54 -31.27 -2.71
N GLU A 512 -7.11 -30.09 -2.43
CA GLU A 512 -8.55 -29.87 -2.42
C GLU A 512 -9.14 -29.95 -3.82
N ALA A 513 -8.50 -29.31 -4.81
CA ALA A 513 -8.91 -29.39 -6.22
C ALA A 513 -8.83 -30.82 -6.80
N GLN A 514 -7.85 -31.63 -6.37
CA GLN A 514 -7.78 -33.05 -6.75
C GLN A 514 -8.86 -33.91 -6.05
N ASN A 515 -9.32 -33.51 -4.86
CA ASN A 515 -10.35 -34.23 -4.13
C ASN A 515 -11.76 -33.91 -4.68
N ASP A 516 -12.06 -32.64 -4.97
CA ASP A 516 -13.31 -32.20 -5.61
C ASP A 516 -13.46 -32.80 -7.02
N GLY A 517 -12.37 -32.80 -7.80
CA GLY A 517 -12.29 -33.46 -9.11
C GLY A 517 -12.42 -35.01 -9.08
N SER A 518 -12.70 -35.61 -7.92
CA SER A 518 -12.89 -37.06 -7.74
C SER A 518 -14.33 -37.50 -7.42
N GLU A 519 -15.29 -36.58 -7.17
CA GLU A 519 -16.64 -36.97 -6.73
C GLU A 519 -17.63 -37.32 -7.86
N GLU A 520 -17.37 -36.98 -9.14
CA GLU A 520 -18.06 -37.59 -10.31
C GLU A 520 -17.56 -39.04 -10.58
N GLY A 521 -17.40 -39.83 -9.50
CA GLY A 521 -16.65 -41.10 -9.49
C GLY A 521 -17.49 -42.35 -9.20
N GLU A 522 -18.14 -42.47 -8.04
CA GLU A 522 -18.70 -43.76 -7.60
C GLU A 522 -19.89 -43.68 -6.60
N SER A 523 -21.10 -43.34 -7.08
CA SER A 523 -22.34 -43.44 -6.30
C SER A 523 -22.85 -44.90 -6.18
N GLY A 524 -22.20 -45.67 -5.28
CA GLY A 524 -22.21 -47.15 -5.24
C GLY A 524 -23.15 -47.91 -4.28
N ALA A 525 -24.07 -47.24 -3.56
CA ALA A 525 -25.23 -47.78 -2.82
C ALA A 525 -25.07 -48.60 -1.50
N SER A 526 -25.99 -48.31 -0.54
CA SER A 526 -26.41 -49.08 0.67
C SER A 526 -25.41 -49.17 1.84
N SER A 527 -25.80 -49.18 3.13
CA SER A 527 -27.09 -49.02 3.86
C SER A 527 -26.76 -48.53 5.31
N ALA A 528 -27.43 -47.56 5.95
CA ALA A 528 -28.84 -47.48 6.40
C ALA A 528 -29.14 -48.17 7.76
N GLU A 529 -29.34 -47.36 8.83
CA GLU A 529 -30.23 -47.54 10.02
C GLU A 529 -30.05 -46.28 10.93
N SER A 530 -31.06 -45.40 11.11
CA SER A 530 -32.19 -45.40 12.09
C SER A 530 -31.88 -44.63 13.40
N SER A 531 -32.76 -43.81 14.01
CA SER A 531 -34.14 -43.36 13.68
C SER A 531 -34.61 -42.22 14.63
N GLU A 532 -35.75 -41.57 14.29
CA GLU A 532 -36.68 -40.77 15.15
C GLU A 532 -36.13 -39.44 15.73
N ASP A 533 -36.88 -38.33 15.88
CA ASP A 533 -38.31 -37.95 15.65
C ASP A 533 -38.29 -36.42 15.26
N GLY A 534 -39.06 -35.84 14.33
CA GLY A 534 -40.53 -35.70 14.24
C GLY A 534 -41.02 -34.45 15.01
N SER A 535 -41.79 -33.46 14.48
CA SER A 535 -42.45 -33.22 13.17
C SER A 535 -42.52 -31.66 12.94
N GLU A 536 -42.58 -31.09 11.71
CA GLU A 536 -43.77 -30.74 10.87
C GLU A 536 -44.85 -29.88 11.57
N GLU A 537 -45.64 -28.99 10.96
CA GLU A 537 -45.99 -28.57 9.56
C GLU A 537 -45.86 -27.01 9.46
N SER A 538 -46.01 -26.19 8.39
CA SER A 538 -46.16 -26.19 6.89
C SER A 538 -46.11 -24.70 6.44
N GLY A 539 -45.97 -24.26 5.18
CA GLY A 539 -45.74 -24.91 3.88
C GLY A 539 -46.09 -23.98 2.68
N GLU A 540 -45.38 -24.16 1.55
CA GLU A 540 -45.68 -23.78 0.14
C GLU A 540 -46.10 -22.34 -0.27
N GLY A 541 -45.73 -21.84 -1.46
CA GLY A 541 -45.03 -22.54 -2.55
C GLY A 541 -44.64 -21.67 -3.76
N SER A 542 -44.07 -22.34 -4.77
CA SER A 542 -43.50 -21.74 -5.98
C SER A 542 -44.51 -21.32 -7.04
N GLU A 543 -44.09 -20.45 -7.96
CA GLU A 543 -44.20 -20.82 -9.38
C GLU A 543 -43.01 -20.26 -10.19
N ALA A 544 -42.62 -20.95 -11.26
CA ALA A 544 -41.51 -20.58 -12.13
C ALA A 544 -41.99 -20.53 -13.59
N GLY A 545 -41.60 -19.48 -14.33
CA GLY A 545 -42.10 -19.20 -15.67
C GLY A 545 -40.98 -18.96 -16.69
N THR A 546 -40.31 -20.03 -17.12
CA THR A 546 -39.29 -19.97 -18.18
C THR A 546 -39.92 -20.19 -19.56
N GLU A 547 -39.86 -19.20 -20.44
CA GLU A 547 -40.04 -19.41 -21.89
C GLU A 547 -38.86 -18.84 -22.68
N SER A 548 -38.60 -19.41 -23.86
CA SER A 548 -37.39 -19.19 -24.65
C SER A 548 -37.67 -19.26 -26.15
N SER A 549 -37.06 -18.34 -26.90
CA SER A 549 -36.87 -18.35 -28.36
C SER A 549 -38.11 -18.30 -29.28
N GLY A 550 -38.02 -17.49 -30.36
CA GLY A 550 -39.06 -17.46 -31.41
C GLY A 550 -38.90 -16.33 -32.43
N GLU A 551 -38.36 -16.67 -33.60
CA GLU A 551 -38.12 -15.82 -34.79
C GLU A 551 -39.14 -14.71 -35.11
N SER A 552 -38.63 -13.48 -35.39
CA SER A 552 -38.95 -12.67 -36.60
C SER A 552 -37.96 -11.51 -36.77
#